data_AF-A0A6M3L0E4-F1
#
_entry.id   AF-A0A6M3L0E4-F1
#
_cell.length_a   1.000
_cell.length_b   1.000
_cell.length_c   1.000
_cell.angle_alpha   90.00
_cell.angle_beta   90.00
_cell.angle_gamma   90.00
#
_symmetry.space_group_name_H-M   'P 1'
#
loop_
_entity.id
_entity.type
_entity.pdbx_description
1 polymer ?
#
loop_
_entity_poly.entity_id
_entity_poly.type
_entity_poly.pdbx_seq_one_letter_code
_entity_poly.pdbx_strand_id
1 'polypeptide(L)'
;MSGGSPEVHRDDDYIATGTHQGGTNDASLNDPGADFKSCGINGNVGQAIYNDTQSTNGNVTASTEDTVTDDTNVWTDGDTYYIYATSEYNSVISTQWTDRSRGWKADKQELDRGWRSEDVDLDRDNPNVFGPGQPERS
;
A
#
# COMPACT_ATOMS: atom_id res chain seq x y z
N MET A 1 16.63 24.94 4.96
CA MET A 1 16.50 23.54 4.51
C MET A 1 15.04 23.32 4.19
N SER A 2 14.69 23.17 2.91
CA SER A 2 13.35 22.72 2.49
C SER A 2 13.17 21.31 3.02
N GLY A 3 12.44 21.19 4.13
CA GLY A 3 12.24 19.91 4.80
C GLY A 3 10.90 19.33 4.40
N GLY A 4 10.91 18.17 3.75
CA GLY A 4 9.71 17.34 3.65
C GLY A 4 9.45 16.61 4.97
N SER A 5 8.19 16.47 5.35
CA SER A 5 7.79 15.49 6.38
C SER A 5 7.17 14.27 5.69
N PRO A 6 7.72 13.07 5.88
CA PRO A 6 7.09 11.86 5.37
C PRO A 6 5.91 11.44 6.26
N GLU A 7 4.86 10.98 5.62
CA GLU A 7 3.75 10.23 6.20
C GLU A 7 3.79 8.85 5.56
N VAL A 8 4.09 7.83 6.36
CA VAL A 8 4.25 6.45 5.90
C VAL A 8 3.00 5.69 6.29
N HIS A 9 2.23 5.23 5.31
CA HIS A 9 1.09 4.35 5.52
C HIS A 9 1.58 2.91 5.43
N ARG A 10 1.33 2.15 6.49
CA ARG A 10 1.74 0.75 6.60
C ARG A 10 0.52 -0.15 6.58
N ASP A 11 0.77 -1.41 6.28
CA ASP A 11 -0.20 -2.48 6.37
C ASP A 11 -0.22 -3.05 7.80
N ASP A 12 -0.53 -2.18 8.77
CA ASP A 12 -0.60 -2.50 10.19
C ASP A 12 -2.01 -2.91 10.64
N ASP A 13 -3.02 -2.69 9.79
CA ASP A 13 -4.41 -3.14 9.98
C ASP A 13 -4.77 -4.25 8.99
N TYR A 14 -5.49 -5.27 9.46
CA TYR A 14 -6.01 -6.34 8.62
C TYR A 14 -7.24 -5.86 7.82
N ILE A 15 -7.37 -6.36 6.58
CA ILE A 15 -8.55 -6.12 5.72
C ILE A 15 -9.68 -7.11 6.00
N ALA A 16 -9.36 -8.27 6.57
CA ALA A 16 -10.34 -9.23 7.07
C ALA A 16 -9.76 -10.04 8.23
N THR A 17 -10.66 -10.46 9.13
CA THR A 17 -10.36 -11.35 10.23
C THR A 17 -11.59 -12.18 10.56
N GLY A 18 -11.37 -13.35 11.15
CA GLY A 18 -12.43 -14.25 11.55
C GLY A 18 -11.88 -15.57 12.06
N THR A 19 -12.72 -16.59 12.01
CA THR A 19 -12.38 -17.94 12.44
C THR A 19 -12.70 -18.93 11.34
N HIS A 20 -11.81 -19.89 11.10
CA HIS A 20 -12.09 -20.99 10.19
C HIS A 20 -13.28 -21.82 10.69
N GLN A 21 -14.28 -22.01 9.83
CA GLN A 21 -15.50 -22.80 10.06
C GLN A 21 -15.52 -24.07 9.17
N GLY A 22 -14.39 -24.76 9.07
CA GLY A 22 -14.23 -25.96 8.23
C GLY A 22 -13.80 -27.19 9.01
N GLY A 23 -13.15 -28.13 8.32
CA GLY A 23 -12.63 -29.36 8.89
C GLY A 23 -11.31 -29.17 9.62
N THR A 24 -10.64 -30.29 9.89
CA THR A 24 -9.26 -30.31 10.39
C THR A 24 -8.33 -30.66 9.25
N ASN A 25 -7.23 -29.93 9.14
CA ASN A 25 -6.24 -30.03 8.08
C ASN A 25 -6.76 -29.64 6.68
N ASP A 26 -7.64 -28.65 6.62
CA ASP A 26 -8.14 -28.14 5.35
C ASP A 26 -7.08 -27.28 4.66
N ALA A 27 -6.89 -27.49 3.35
CA ALA A 27 -5.94 -26.73 2.54
C ALA A 27 -6.46 -25.32 2.16
N SER A 28 -7.66 -24.96 2.62
CA SER A 28 -8.26 -23.65 2.35
C SER A 28 -9.03 -23.19 3.56
N LEU A 29 -8.89 -21.91 3.87
CA LEU A 29 -9.74 -21.25 4.84
C LEU A 29 -11.17 -21.25 4.29
N ASN A 30 -12.11 -21.61 5.15
CA ASN A 30 -13.55 -21.53 4.94
C ASN A 30 -14.14 -20.70 6.08
N ASP A 31 -14.89 -19.66 5.76
CA ASP A 31 -15.63 -18.82 6.70
C ASP A 31 -16.89 -18.30 5.98
N PRO A 32 -18.00 -19.07 6.00
CA PRO A 32 -19.20 -18.71 5.26
C PRO A 32 -19.79 -17.38 5.73
N GLY A 33 -20.05 -16.46 4.79
CA GLY A 33 -20.54 -15.11 5.08
C GLY A 33 -19.47 -14.10 5.47
N ALA A 34 -18.18 -14.44 5.33
CA ALA A 34 -17.08 -13.48 5.41
C ALA A 34 -17.00 -12.55 4.18
N ASP A 35 -17.67 -12.92 3.08
CA ASP A 35 -17.78 -12.16 1.82
C ASP A 35 -16.40 -11.67 1.31
N PHE A 36 -15.41 -12.58 1.27
CA PHE A 36 -14.00 -12.24 1.08
C PHE A 36 -13.73 -11.41 -0.18
N LYS A 37 -14.40 -11.71 -1.31
CA LYS A 37 -14.22 -10.93 -2.54
C LYS A 37 -14.76 -9.52 -2.41
N SER A 38 -15.89 -9.35 -1.72
CA SER A 38 -16.45 -8.02 -1.46
C SER A 38 -15.52 -7.17 -0.59
N CYS A 39 -14.76 -7.80 0.30
CA CYS A 39 -13.72 -7.20 1.13
C CYS A 39 -12.40 -6.92 0.38
N GLY A 40 -12.34 -7.21 -0.93
CA GLY A 40 -11.17 -6.96 -1.77
C GLY A 40 -10.10 -8.06 -1.73
N ILE A 41 -10.41 -9.23 -1.16
CA ILE A 41 -9.48 -10.35 -1.11
C ILE A 41 -9.52 -11.10 -2.43
N ASN A 42 -8.41 -11.07 -3.16
CA ASN A 42 -8.30 -11.59 -4.50
C ASN A 42 -7.02 -12.44 -4.64
N GLY A 43 -7.19 -13.63 -5.24
CA GLY A 43 -6.07 -14.51 -5.54
C GLY A 43 -4.97 -13.84 -6.36
N ASN A 44 -3.71 -14.08 -5.97
CA ASN A 44 -2.50 -13.63 -6.68
C ASN A 44 -2.32 -12.12 -6.80
N VAL A 45 -2.97 -11.33 -5.93
CA VAL A 45 -2.76 -9.88 -5.82
C VAL A 45 -1.63 -9.53 -4.85
N GLY A 46 -1.03 -10.55 -4.20
CA GLY A 46 0.07 -10.37 -3.25
C GLY A 46 -0.42 -10.00 -1.86
N GLN A 47 -1.56 -10.52 -1.43
CA GLN A 47 -2.09 -10.38 -0.07
C GLN A 47 -1.54 -11.50 0.82
N ALA A 48 -1.22 -11.19 2.07
CA ALA A 48 -0.81 -12.14 3.09
C ALA A 48 -2.00 -12.63 3.89
N ILE A 49 -1.92 -13.88 4.34
CA ILE A 49 -2.85 -14.47 5.28
C ILE A 49 -2.08 -15.18 6.39
N TYR A 50 -2.46 -14.90 7.63
CA TYR A 50 -1.86 -15.44 8.84
C TYR A 50 -2.87 -16.33 9.54
N ASN A 51 -2.46 -17.55 9.90
CA ASN A 51 -3.14 -18.39 10.87
C ASN A 51 -2.50 -18.12 12.23
N ASP A 52 -3.16 -17.30 13.05
CA ASP A 52 -2.64 -16.84 14.34
C ASP A 52 -2.54 -18.00 15.34
N THR A 53 -3.53 -18.89 15.33
CA THR A 53 -3.58 -20.06 16.22
C THR A 53 -2.36 -20.96 16.04
N GLN A 54 -1.89 -21.12 14.80
CA GLN A 54 -0.74 -21.98 14.48
C GLN A 54 0.57 -21.21 14.26
N SER A 55 0.52 -19.87 14.30
CA SER A 55 1.66 -18.99 14.00
C SER A 55 2.30 -19.27 12.63
N THR A 56 1.48 -19.54 11.62
CA THR A 56 1.86 -19.76 10.22
C THR A 56 1.34 -18.64 9.33
N ASN A 57 1.99 -18.43 8.19
CA ASN A 57 1.58 -17.43 7.22
C ASN A 57 1.86 -17.89 5.79
N GLY A 58 1.08 -17.35 4.85
CA GLY A 58 1.20 -17.65 3.43
C GLY A 58 0.65 -16.50 2.57
N ASN A 59 0.71 -16.69 1.26
CA ASN A 59 0.17 -15.74 0.30
C ASN A 59 -1.15 -16.24 -0.29
N VAL A 60 -2.13 -15.35 -0.39
CA VAL A 60 -3.45 -15.65 -0.98
C VAL A 60 -3.29 -15.94 -2.47
N THR A 61 -3.61 -17.18 -2.88
CA THR A 61 -3.51 -17.66 -4.26
C THR A 61 -4.86 -17.73 -4.96
N ALA A 62 -5.95 -17.92 -4.21
CA ALA A 62 -7.32 -17.90 -4.72
C ALA A 62 -8.32 -17.46 -3.64
N SER A 63 -9.47 -16.93 -4.07
CA SER A 63 -10.58 -16.61 -3.17
C SER A 63 -11.94 -16.81 -3.84
N THR A 64 -12.93 -17.14 -3.03
CA THR A 64 -14.37 -17.05 -3.32
C THR A 64 -15.02 -16.10 -2.31
N GLU A 65 -16.35 -16.03 -2.23
CA GLU A 65 -17.00 -15.25 -1.15
C GLU A 65 -16.78 -15.89 0.22
N ASP A 66 -16.69 -17.21 0.30
CA ASP A 66 -16.67 -17.94 1.58
C ASP A 66 -15.33 -18.65 1.84
N THR A 67 -14.42 -18.67 0.86
CA THR A 67 -13.16 -19.40 0.99
C THR A 67 -11.95 -18.61 0.51
N VAL A 68 -10.80 -18.88 1.12
CA VAL A 68 -9.49 -18.39 0.71
C VAL A 68 -8.52 -19.56 0.64
N THR A 69 -7.78 -19.67 -0.45
CA THR A 69 -6.68 -20.61 -0.61
C THR A 69 -5.38 -19.84 -0.57
N ASP A 70 -4.41 -20.36 0.18
CA ASP A 70 -3.05 -19.84 0.25
C ASP A 70 -2.02 -20.95 0.02
N ASP A 71 -0.74 -20.60 -0.02
CA ASP A 71 0.33 -21.50 -0.42
C ASP A 71 0.98 -22.29 0.74
N THR A 72 0.64 -21.97 1.99
CA THR A 72 1.41 -22.44 3.15
C THR A 72 0.54 -23.00 4.28
N ASN A 73 -0.56 -22.33 4.63
CA ASN A 73 -1.34 -22.65 5.80
C ASN A 73 -2.18 -23.93 5.62
N VAL A 74 -2.38 -24.60 6.74
CA VAL A 74 -3.31 -25.71 6.89
C VAL A 74 -4.26 -25.35 8.01
N TRP A 75 -5.56 -25.45 7.76
CA TRP A 75 -6.59 -24.89 8.61
C TRP A 75 -7.27 -25.95 9.47
N THR A 76 -7.55 -25.60 10.72
CA THR A 76 -8.33 -26.40 11.66
C THR A 76 -9.50 -25.60 12.18
N ASP A 77 -10.66 -26.24 12.34
CA ASP A 77 -11.86 -25.62 12.93
C ASP A 77 -11.53 -24.77 14.16
N GLY A 78 -11.94 -23.50 14.14
CA GLY A 78 -11.66 -22.52 15.18
C GLY A 78 -10.32 -21.78 15.05
N ASP A 79 -9.49 -22.06 14.04
CA ASP A 79 -8.26 -21.29 13.78
C ASP A 79 -8.61 -19.83 13.47
N THR A 80 -7.92 -18.90 14.13
CA THR A 80 -8.11 -17.46 13.91
C THR A 80 -7.24 -16.99 12.77
N TYR A 81 -7.79 -16.19 11.86
CA TYR A 81 -7.06 -15.66 10.73
C TYR A 81 -7.03 -14.14 10.67
N TYR A 82 -5.97 -13.62 10.05
CA TYR A 82 -5.84 -12.22 9.66
C TYR A 82 -5.35 -12.14 8.20
N ILE A 83 -6.02 -11.34 7.38
CA ILE A 83 -5.64 -11.10 5.99
C ILE A 83 -5.24 -9.62 5.86
N TYR A 84 -4.10 -9.38 5.22
CA TYR A 84 -3.51 -8.05 5.07
C TYR A 84 -3.52 -7.60 3.62
N ALA A 85 -3.42 -6.29 3.39
CA ALA A 85 -3.51 -5.71 2.04
C ALA A 85 -2.28 -6.01 1.17
N THR A 86 -1.16 -6.33 1.80
CA THR A 86 0.14 -6.58 1.18
C THR A 86 0.66 -7.97 1.54
N SER A 87 1.81 -8.33 0.97
CA SER A 87 2.38 -9.67 1.10
C SER A 87 3.02 -9.95 2.46
N GLU A 88 3.15 -8.93 3.32
CA GLU A 88 3.75 -9.04 4.64
C GLU A 88 3.11 -8.03 5.61
N TYR A 89 2.88 -8.45 6.86
CA TYR A 89 2.44 -7.55 7.92
C TYR A 89 3.38 -6.35 8.09
N ASN A 90 2.81 -5.17 8.29
CA ASN A 90 3.51 -3.91 8.56
C ASN A 90 4.43 -3.45 7.42
N SER A 91 4.22 -3.97 6.21
CA SER A 91 4.89 -3.49 5.00
C SER A 91 4.42 -2.07 4.63
N VAL A 92 5.21 -1.35 3.84
CA VAL A 92 4.87 0.02 3.43
C VAL A 92 3.93 -0.03 2.24
N ILE A 93 2.70 0.46 2.41
CA ILE A 93 1.71 0.60 1.33
C ILE A 93 2.03 1.85 0.51
N SER A 94 2.27 2.98 1.18
CA SER A 94 2.57 4.24 0.51
C SER A 94 3.36 5.18 1.41
N THR A 95 4.06 6.13 0.79
CA THR A 95 4.67 7.25 1.50
C THR A 95 4.25 8.53 0.82
N GLN A 96 3.54 9.39 1.54
CA GLN A 96 3.21 10.74 1.10
C GLN A 96 4.17 11.72 1.75
N TRP A 97 4.54 12.78 1.02
CA TRP A 97 5.38 13.83 1.57
C TRP A 97 4.63 15.15 1.64
N THR A 98 4.88 15.91 2.70
CA THR A 98 4.34 17.26 2.88
C THR A 98 5.50 18.25 2.93
N ASP A 99 5.47 19.28 2.09
CA ASP A 99 6.40 20.41 2.14
C ASP A 99 6.12 21.21 3.42
N ARG A 100 7.06 21.22 4.38
CA ARG A 100 6.87 21.96 5.64
C ARG A 100 6.80 23.47 5.46
N SER A 101 7.34 24.02 4.36
CA SER A 101 7.32 25.46 4.11
C SER A 101 5.95 25.95 3.62
N ARG A 102 5.19 25.09 2.95
CA ARG A 102 3.92 25.44 2.29
C ARG A 102 2.71 24.67 2.82
N GLY A 103 2.93 23.60 3.57
CA GLY A 103 1.89 22.75 4.15
C GLY A 103 1.15 21.86 3.14
N TRP A 104 1.67 21.69 1.92
CA TRP A 104 1.00 20.95 0.85
C TRP A 104 1.68 19.61 0.56
N LYS A 105 0.91 18.66 0.03
CA LYS A 105 1.43 17.39 -0.48
C LYS A 105 2.31 17.65 -1.70
N ALA A 106 3.46 16.99 -1.74
CA ALA A 106 4.44 17.12 -2.82
C ALA A 106 5.14 15.76 -3.02
N ASP A 107 5.71 15.53 -4.20
CA ASP A 107 6.54 14.36 -4.42
C ASP A 107 7.91 14.54 -3.76
N LYS A 108 8.53 13.42 -3.36
CA LYS A 108 9.87 13.45 -2.75
C LYS A 108 10.89 14.16 -3.64
N GLN A 109 10.81 13.94 -4.96
CA GLN A 109 11.73 14.56 -5.92
C GLN A 109 11.57 16.09 -6.00
N GLU A 110 10.35 16.62 -5.84
CA GLU A 110 10.11 18.06 -5.80
C GLU A 110 10.67 18.69 -4.52
N LEU A 111 10.54 17.99 -3.39
CA LEU A 111 11.09 18.41 -2.12
C LEU A 111 12.63 18.42 -2.12
N ASP A 112 13.24 17.40 -2.71
CA ASP A 112 14.69 17.29 -2.85
C ASP A 112 15.26 18.39 -3.76
N ARG A 113 14.50 18.82 -4.79
CA ARG A 113 14.85 19.96 -5.65
C ARG A 113 14.59 21.32 -4.99
N GLY A 114 13.73 21.37 -3.97
CA GLY A 114 13.33 22.60 -3.26
C GLY A 114 12.39 23.52 -4.05
N TRP A 115 12.11 23.19 -5.31
CA TRP A 115 11.25 23.94 -6.24
C TRP A 115 10.45 22.95 -7.09
N ARG A 116 9.18 23.25 -7.36
CA ARG A 116 8.39 22.48 -8.34
C ARG A 116 8.98 22.67 -9.73
N SER A 117 8.81 21.68 -10.61
CA SER A 117 9.22 21.82 -12.02
C SER A 117 8.54 23.00 -12.72
N GLU A 118 7.35 23.38 -12.26
CA GLU A 118 6.57 24.52 -12.76
C GLU A 118 7.10 25.88 -12.26
N ASP A 119 7.81 25.88 -11.13
CA ASP A 119 8.44 27.07 -10.52
C ASP A 119 9.91 27.23 -10.94
N VAL A 120 10.43 26.30 -11.77
CA VAL A 120 11.73 26.49 -12.39
C VAL A 120 11.57 27.59 -13.43
N ASP A 121 12.12 28.73 -13.07
CA ASP A 121 12.26 29.91 -13.88
C ASP A 121 12.99 29.58 -15.19
N LEU A 122 12.26 29.77 -16.31
CA LEU A 122 12.67 29.44 -17.69
C LEU A 122 14.00 30.09 -18.11
N ASP A 123 14.42 31.13 -17.40
CA ASP A 123 15.62 31.94 -17.63
C ASP A 123 16.84 31.50 -16.80
N ARG A 124 16.67 30.66 -15.76
CA ARG A 124 17.81 30.20 -14.93
C ARG A 124 18.72 29.23 -15.68
N ASP A 125 18.12 28.27 -16.38
CA ASP A 125 18.85 27.22 -17.11
C ASP A 125 18.96 27.53 -18.62
N ASN A 126 18.36 28.62 -19.09
CA ASN A 126 18.41 29.04 -20.49
C ASN A 126 18.58 30.58 -20.59
N PRO A 127 19.83 31.09 -20.53
CA PRO A 127 20.11 32.52 -20.36
C PRO A 127 19.63 33.43 -21.51
N ASN A 128 19.02 32.87 -22.56
CA ASN A 128 18.53 33.59 -23.75
C ASN A 128 17.03 33.38 -24.05
N VAL A 129 16.24 32.78 -23.15
CA VAL A 129 14.79 32.64 -23.35
C VAL A 129 14.06 33.64 -22.46
N PHE A 130 13.83 34.84 -23.00
CA PHE A 130 12.99 35.84 -22.37
C PHE A 130 11.51 35.51 -22.61
N GLY A 131 10.67 35.65 -21.59
CA GLY A 131 9.22 35.55 -21.74
C GLY A 131 8.68 36.58 -22.75
N PRO A 132 7.55 36.31 -23.42
CA PRO A 132 7.00 37.20 -24.43
C PRO A 132 6.74 38.59 -23.82
N GLY A 133 7.47 39.61 -24.31
CA GLY A 133 7.29 41.01 -23.92
C GLY A 133 8.45 41.67 -23.16
N GLN A 134 9.56 40.98 -22.87
CA GLN A 134 10.74 41.63 -22.29
C GLN A 134 11.71 42.15 -23.37
N PRO A 135 12.25 43.38 -23.22
CA PRO A 135 13.19 43.94 -24.19
C PRO A 135 14.55 43.22 -24.12
N GLU A 136 15.09 42.86 -25.28
CA GLU A 136 16.46 42.36 -25.40
C GLU A 136 17.44 43.45 -24.94
N ARG A 137 18.43 43.07 -24.13
CA ARG A 137 19.49 43.98 -23.70
C ARG A 137 20.45 44.21 -24.87
N SER A 138 20.58 45.48 -25.28
CA SER A 138 21.64 46.00 -26.16
C SER A 138 23.03 45.84 -25.57
#